data_AF-A0A4Q6G0U2-F1
#
_entry.id   AF-A0A4Q6G0U2-F1
#
_cell.length_a   1.000
_cell.length_b   1.000
_cell.length_c   1.000
_cell.angle_alpha   90.00
_cell.angle_beta   90.00
_cell.angle_gamma   90.00
#
_symmetry.space_group_name_H-M   'P 1'
#
loop_
_entity.id
_entity.type
_entity.pdbx_description
1 polymer ?
#
loop_
_entity_poly.entity_id
_entity_poly.type
_entity_poly.pdbx_seq_one_letter_code
_entity_poly.pdbx_strand_id
1 'polypeptide(L)'
;MNQWTWLFKKFPFSNLTIKSRAVIGSSLGVLVILGCQNLMRPQSSGTSAKDASALGAAVIEDKSHIVASIKVFVADAQGKEAYIADFDRTTCVDGLPTLWSTGFTSVFGEHRFDIDYTNLVDKRASVVNIKSGKERFQIAVDGIPQGLSKAGLCDLPFRTEKTTLAAGSESSKEIMALLQSVAPDCSFGAAEGGKLSCTIPHGGEGDVRTRLDLLTKNMSTKWNHQPYLLIRRLTLTKQLLDASQSADEAKGLHKFCRVIEFSLPHELPLAFRSLNWQSKVCRDKSPNKDLIMIGLDQATREIEALAHRIEDTSLVGTFTLAVPHDKSPVKEYWISLQPMDLPVLDKNDTSAQNPCVWHPIFAEQMDKALIAMDLGQIKSPSGKSFCAPIPDLAKAMKDSDHYIRASIASEMEFPIVNGQSKLLRLPTGDYKFSITQLNGPFSEEMFTTEEIIPISIGQVSWKTNRPHLVIKNW
;
A
#
# COMPACT_ATOMS: atom_id res chain seq x y z
N MET A 1 -14.68 20.49 -33.85
CA MET A 1 -14.17 20.05 -32.53
C MET A 1 -15.19 20.45 -31.49
N ASN A 2 -16.05 19.52 -31.06
CA ASN A 2 -17.08 19.81 -30.07
C ASN A 2 -16.45 19.72 -28.67
N GLN A 3 -16.27 20.87 -28.03
CA GLN A 3 -15.93 20.95 -26.61
C GLN A 3 -17.15 20.51 -25.80
N TRP A 4 -17.04 19.36 -25.14
CA TRP A 4 -17.99 18.95 -24.11
C TRP A 4 -17.63 19.70 -22.82
N THR A 5 -18.26 20.86 -22.63
CA THR A 5 -18.24 21.58 -21.36
C THR A 5 -19.16 20.86 -20.37
N TRP A 6 -18.57 20.13 -19.43
CA TRP A 6 -19.29 19.69 -18.24
C TRP A 6 -19.61 20.93 -17.38
N LEU A 7 -20.88 21.33 -17.38
CA LEU A 7 -21.41 22.34 -16.47
C LEU A 7 -21.36 21.78 -15.04
N PHE A 8 -20.28 22.09 -14.33
CA PHE A 8 -20.30 22.07 -12.87
C PHE A 8 -21.31 23.13 -12.42
N LYS A 9 -22.54 22.70 -12.09
CA LYS A 9 -23.48 23.53 -11.31
C LYS A 9 -22.74 23.90 -10.02
N LYS A 10 -22.56 25.20 -9.82
CA LYS A 10 -22.01 25.76 -8.57
C LYS A 10 -22.85 25.24 -7.40
N PHE A 11 -22.23 24.47 -6.52
CA PHE A 11 -22.79 24.21 -5.19
C PHE A 11 -22.86 25.55 -4.44
N PRO A 12 -24.04 25.95 -3.90
CA PRO A 12 -24.09 27.08 -2.98
C PRO A 12 -23.51 26.60 -1.65
N PHE A 13 -22.26 26.99 -1.35
CA PHE A 13 -21.71 26.90 -0.01
C PHE A 13 -22.50 27.88 0.88
N SER A 14 -23.42 27.36 1.70
CA SER A 14 -23.95 28.12 2.83
C SER A 14 -22.88 28.19 3.92
N ASN A 15 -22.56 29.42 4.30
CA ASN A 15 -21.67 29.78 5.39
C ASN A 15 -22.13 29.16 6.71
N LEU A 16 -21.29 28.31 7.31
CA LEU A 16 -21.37 28.03 8.75
C LEU A 16 -20.07 28.50 9.39
N THR A 17 -20.17 29.72 9.91
CA THR A 17 -19.19 30.41 10.73
C THR A 17 -19.03 29.71 12.08
N ILE A 18 -17.78 29.39 12.40
CA ILE A 18 -17.28 29.06 13.73
C ILE A 18 -17.57 30.23 14.69
N LYS A 19 -18.21 29.96 15.84
CA LYS A 19 -18.03 30.73 17.09
C LYS A 19 -18.54 29.97 18.33
N SER A 20 -17.56 29.46 19.10
CA SER A 20 -17.40 29.60 20.56
C SER A 20 -18.50 29.17 21.53
N ARG A 21 -18.17 28.28 22.48
CA ARG A 21 -17.92 28.68 23.90
C ARG A 21 -17.43 27.52 24.77
N ALA A 22 -16.35 27.81 25.49
CA ALA A 22 -15.88 27.12 26.67
C ALA A 22 -16.65 27.57 27.92
N VAL A 23 -16.90 26.64 28.86
CA VAL A 23 -17.19 26.83 30.30
C VAL A 23 -16.77 25.49 30.95
N ILE A 24 -15.60 25.34 31.59
CA ILE A 24 -15.17 25.75 32.94
C ILE A 24 -16.11 25.25 34.06
N GLY A 25 -15.55 24.43 34.97
CA GLY A 25 -16.07 24.15 36.31
C GLY A 25 -16.19 22.65 36.58
N SER A 26 -15.13 21.99 37.07
CA SER A 26 -14.92 21.63 38.51
C SER A 26 -15.98 20.64 39.03
N SER A 27 -15.65 19.45 39.55
CA SER A 27 -14.85 19.26 40.76
C SER A 27 -14.55 17.78 41.09
N LEU A 28 -13.32 17.54 41.57
CA LEU A 28 -12.90 16.68 42.70
C LEU A 28 -13.18 15.15 42.75
N GLY A 29 -12.12 14.40 43.07
CA GLY A 29 -12.16 13.09 43.73
C GLY A 29 -11.10 12.07 43.25
N VAL A 30 -9.81 12.32 43.48
CA VAL A 30 -8.93 11.54 44.41
C VAL A 30 -8.97 10.01 44.23
N LEU A 31 -7.88 9.41 43.69
CA LEU A 31 -7.04 8.50 44.49
C LEU A 31 -5.68 8.23 43.82
N VAL A 32 -4.65 8.39 44.63
CA VAL A 32 -3.22 8.17 44.38
C VAL A 32 -2.88 6.74 44.79
N ILE A 33 -2.18 5.99 43.93
CA ILE A 33 -1.22 4.96 44.39
C ILE A 33 0.04 5.05 43.52
N LEU A 34 1.11 5.50 44.17
CA LEU A 34 2.50 5.43 43.76
C LEU A 34 3.02 3.99 43.93
N GLY A 35 3.88 3.55 43.01
CA GLY A 35 4.60 2.28 43.11
C GLY A 35 5.97 2.36 42.45
N CYS A 36 6.88 3.17 43.02
CA CYS A 36 8.31 3.04 42.80
C CYS A 36 8.87 1.98 43.74
N GLN A 37 9.56 0.95 43.22
CA GLN A 37 10.65 0.30 43.94
C GLN A 37 11.83 0.06 42.98
N ASN A 38 12.85 0.89 43.19
CA ASN A 38 14.25 0.65 42.85
C ASN A 38 14.90 -0.23 43.93
N LEU A 39 16.09 -0.75 43.60
CA LEU A 39 17.14 -1.40 44.41
C LEU A 39 17.17 -2.92 44.19
N MET A 40 18.29 -3.52 43.78
CA MET A 40 19.59 -3.37 44.45
C MET A 40 20.79 -3.29 43.49
N ARG A 41 21.62 -2.27 43.72
CA ARG A 41 23.06 -2.23 43.46
C ARG A 41 23.72 -2.48 44.83
N PRO A 42 24.74 -3.34 44.98
CA PRO A 42 25.54 -3.36 46.20
C PRO A 42 26.70 -2.38 46.06
N GLN A 43 26.82 -1.46 47.02
CA GLN A 43 28.07 -0.76 47.33
C GLN A 43 28.69 -1.35 48.60
N SER A 44 30.02 -1.35 48.57
CA SER A 44 30.96 -1.87 49.54
C SER A 44 30.86 -1.26 50.93
N SER A 45 30.99 -2.11 51.95
CA SER A 45 31.50 -1.73 53.27
C SER A 45 32.61 -2.71 53.66
N GLY A 46 33.83 -2.21 53.80
CA GLY A 46 34.97 -3.00 54.26
C GLY A 46 35.03 -3.09 55.79
N THR A 47 35.56 -4.21 56.30
CA THR A 47 36.56 -4.20 57.38
C THR A 47 37.25 -5.57 57.48
N SER A 48 38.58 -5.53 57.34
CA SER A 48 39.60 -6.27 58.08
C SER A 48 39.45 -7.79 58.34
N ALA A 49 40.19 -8.59 57.59
CA ALA A 49 40.94 -9.72 58.15
C ALA A 49 42.28 -9.86 57.40
N LYS A 50 43.34 -9.97 58.19
CA LYS A 50 44.74 -10.10 57.79
C LYS A 50 45.00 -11.46 57.13
N ASP A 51 46.09 -11.46 56.36
CA ASP A 51 46.97 -12.58 56.01
C ASP A 51 46.91 -13.14 54.58
N ALA A 52 48.12 -13.33 54.05
CA ALA A 52 48.53 -14.06 52.84
C ALA A 52 48.53 -13.32 51.48
N SER A 53 49.57 -12.48 51.34
CA SER A 53 50.50 -12.37 50.21
C SER A 53 50.27 -13.16 48.89
N ALA A 54 50.47 -12.40 47.80
CA ALA A 54 51.19 -12.75 46.56
C ALA A 54 50.37 -12.96 45.26
N LEU A 55 50.89 -12.30 44.23
CA LEU A 55 50.63 -12.40 42.78
C LEU A 55 49.51 -11.55 42.14
N GLY A 56 49.97 -10.61 41.30
CA GLY A 56 49.31 -10.31 40.02
C GLY A 56 48.60 -8.97 39.94
N ALA A 57 49.32 -7.92 39.55
CA ALA A 57 48.72 -6.72 39.01
C ALA A 57 48.00 -7.07 37.69
N ALA A 58 46.69 -7.32 37.74
CA ALA A 58 45.84 -7.38 36.56
C ALA A 58 45.20 -6.01 36.37
N VAL A 59 45.58 -5.39 35.26
CA VAL A 59 44.95 -4.22 34.65
C VAL A 59 43.44 -4.41 34.67
N ILE A 60 42.72 -3.57 35.41
CA ILE A 60 41.26 -3.47 35.30
C ILE A 60 41.01 -2.80 33.94
N GLU A 61 40.84 -3.60 32.89
CA GLU A 61 40.30 -3.12 31.62
C GLU A 61 38.89 -2.58 31.88
N ASP A 62 38.74 -1.29 31.63
CA ASP A 62 37.51 -0.53 31.64
C ASP A 62 36.52 -1.14 30.62
N LYS A 63 35.56 -1.94 31.10
CA LYS A 63 34.52 -2.63 30.29
C LYS A 63 33.38 -1.69 29.85
N SER A 64 33.58 -0.39 29.83
CA SER A 64 32.51 0.59 29.59
C SER A 64 32.12 0.78 28.12
N HIS A 65 32.79 0.13 27.16
CA HIS A 65 32.49 0.26 25.73
C HIS A 65 32.52 -1.08 24.98
N ILE A 66 31.71 -2.06 25.36
CA ILE A 66 31.43 -3.20 24.47
C ILE A 66 30.35 -2.73 23.48
N VAL A 67 30.78 -2.33 22.29
CA VAL A 67 29.88 -2.05 21.18
C VAL A 67 29.36 -3.40 20.64
N ALA A 68 28.12 -3.74 20.98
CA ALA A 68 27.49 -5.00 20.57
C ALA A 68 27.14 -5.05 19.07
N SER A 69 26.89 -3.89 18.46
CA SER A 69 26.45 -3.77 17.05
C SER A 69 27.61 -3.38 16.12
N ILE A 70 27.82 -4.14 15.04
CA ILE A 70 28.78 -3.80 13.97
C ILE A 70 28.02 -3.17 12.81
N LYS A 71 28.50 -2.03 12.32
CA LYS A 71 28.01 -1.41 11.08
C LYS A 71 28.73 -1.98 9.86
N VAL A 72 27.96 -2.42 8.87
CA VAL A 72 28.46 -3.00 7.63
C VAL A 72 28.24 -2.03 6.48
N PHE A 73 29.33 -1.71 5.79
CA PHE A 73 29.36 -0.86 4.62
C PHE A 73 29.69 -1.69 3.38
N VAL A 74 29.31 -1.20 2.21
CA VAL A 74 29.82 -1.68 0.92
C VAL A 74 30.58 -0.57 0.22
N ALA A 75 31.81 -0.86 -0.18
CA ALA A 75 32.63 0.04 -0.98
C ALA A 75 32.40 -0.22 -2.47
N ASP A 76 32.06 0.83 -3.22
CA ASP A 76 32.01 0.77 -4.68
C ASP A 76 33.41 0.63 -5.30
N ALA A 77 33.48 0.53 -6.64
CA ALA A 77 34.75 0.40 -7.37
C ALA A 77 35.70 1.62 -7.20
N GLN A 78 35.18 2.74 -6.70
CA GLN A 78 35.91 3.98 -6.44
C GLN A 78 36.26 4.14 -4.95
N GLY A 79 35.95 3.13 -4.12
CA GLY A 79 36.21 3.13 -2.68
C GLY A 79 35.23 3.93 -1.84
N LYS A 80 34.11 4.40 -2.43
CA LYS A 80 33.07 5.12 -1.69
C LYS A 80 32.21 4.11 -0.91
N GLU A 81 32.20 4.28 0.40
CA GLU A 81 31.43 3.42 1.32
C GLU A 81 29.95 3.83 1.37
N ALA A 82 29.06 2.83 1.27
CA ALA A 82 27.64 2.96 1.53
C ALA A 82 27.23 2.05 2.68
N TYR A 83 26.65 2.61 3.73
CA TYR A 83 26.03 1.85 4.82
C TYR A 83 24.88 1.02 4.26
N ILE A 84 24.90 -0.28 4.57
CA ILE A 84 23.85 -1.21 4.17
C ILE A 84 23.11 -1.70 5.40
N ALA A 85 23.82 -2.17 6.42
CA ALA A 85 23.18 -2.79 7.56
C ALA A 85 24.02 -2.74 8.84
N ASP A 86 23.38 -3.03 9.95
CA ASP A 86 24.00 -3.32 11.23
C ASP A 86 23.54 -4.69 11.75
N PHE A 87 24.38 -5.37 12.52
CA PHE A 87 24.02 -6.61 13.19
C PHE A 87 24.62 -6.67 14.60
N ASP A 88 23.97 -7.40 15.50
CA ASP A 88 24.47 -7.65 16.84
C ASP A 88 25.35 -8.91 16.85
N ARG A 89 26.61 -8.77 17.31
CA ARG A 89 27.57 -9.88 17.41
C ARG A 89 27.06 -11.06 18.23
N THR A 90 26.20 -10.81 19.21
CA THR A 90 25.64 -11.86 20.07
C THR A 90 24.68 -12.80 19.32
N THR A 91 24.29 -12.43 18.10
CA THR A 91 23.38 -13.19 17.24
C THR A 91 24.12 -14.08 16.23
N CYS A 92 25.44 -14.16 16.32
CA CYS A 92 26.26 -14.98 15.43
C CYS A 92 26.11 -16.48 15.73
N VAL A 93 25.83 -17.26 14.69
CA VAL A 93 25.79 -18.73 14.73
C VAL A 93 26.44 -19.25 13.44
N ASP A 94 27.38 -20.19 13.58
CA ASP A 94 28.13 -20.77 12.44
C ASP A 94 28.72 -19.71 11.47
N GLY A 95 29.26 -18.62 12.03
CA GLY A 95 29.87 -17.53 11.27
C GLY A 95 28.88 -16.58 10.58
N LEU A 96 27.57 -16.83 10.67
CA LEU A 96 26.52 -15.97 10.12
C LEU A 96 25.85 -15.14 11.23
N PRO A 97 25.79 -13.80 11.11
CA PRO A 97 24.92 -13.01 11.97
C PRO A 97 23.46 -13.33 11.64
N THR A 98 22.69 -13.79 12.64
CA THR A 98 21.32 -14.22 12.38
C THR A 98 20.32 -13.07 12.32
N LEU A 99 20.59 -11.94 12.97
CA LEU A 99 19.72 -10.76 12.97
C LEU A 99 20.44 -9.54 12.40
N TRP A 100 19.85 -8.95 11.37
CA TRP A 100 20.34 -7.74 10.72
C TRP A 100 19.29 -6.64 10.71
N SER A 101 19.76 -5.39 10.72
CA SER A 101 18.97 -4.19 10.52
C SER A 101 19.55 -3.46 9.31
N THR A 102 18.82 -3.45 8.20
CA THR A 102 19.21 -2.78 6.96
C THR A 102 18.46 -1.47 6.82
N GLY A 103 19.18 -0.37 6.64
CA GLY A 103 18.59 0.96 6.41
C GLY A 103 18.89 1.47 4.99
N PHE A 104 17.88 2.05 4.34
CA PHE A 104 18.05 2.66 3.03
C PHE A 104 17.14 3.87 2.83
N THR A 105 17.49 4.75 1.90
CA THR A 105 16.70 5.93 1.54
C THR A 105 15.93 5.67 0.26
N SER A 106 14.76 6.27 0.10
CA SER A 106 14.12 6.44 -1.20
C SER A 106 13.63 7.88 -1.31
N VAL A 107 13.08 8.24 -2.47
CA VAL A 107 12.42 9.54 -2.65
C VAL A 107 11.29 9.79 -1.64
N PHE A 108 10.73 8.73 -1.01
CA PHE A 108 9.68 8.84 0.00
C PHE A 108 10.19 8.98 1.44
N GLY A 109 11.50 8.82 1.69
CA GLY A 109 12.10 8.94 3.03
C GLY A 109 13.05 7.80 3.36
N GLU A 110 13.36 7.67 4.65
CA GLU A 110 14.21 6.59 5.17
C GLU A 110 13.36 5.36 5.50
N HIS A 111 13.89 4.18 5.18
CA HIS A 111 13.24 2.89 5.36
C HIS A 111 14.19 1.93 6.07
N ARG A 112 13.60 0.98 6.79
CA ARG A 112 14.33 -0.03 7.53
C ARG A 112 13.70 -1.41 7.35
N PHE A 113 14.56 -2.40 7.11
CA PHE A 113 14.23 -3.82 7.12
C PHE A 113 15.00 -4.52 8.23
N ASP A 114 14.30 -5.21 9.12
CA ASP A 114 14.92 -6.15 10.05
C ASP A 114 14.89 -7.53 9.39
N ILE A 115 16.05 -8.13 9.17
CA ILE A 115 16.23 -9.42 8.49
C ILE A 115 16.62 -10.47 9.53
N ASP A 116 15.93 -11.61 9.51
CA ASP A 116 16.08 -12.70 10.46
C ASP A 116 16.33 -14.03 9.73
N TYR A 117 17.56 -14.52 9.88
CA TYR A 117 18.06 -15.81 9.37
C TYR A 117 17.92 -16.95 10.38
N THR A 118 17.35 -16.74 11.56
CA THR A 118 17.29 -17.75 12.64
C THR A 118 16.62 -19.04 12.16
N ASN A 119 15.52 -18.94 11.39
CA ASN A 119 14.84 -20.11 10.82
C ASN A 119 15.74 -20.97 9.94
N LEU A 120 16.63 -20.33 9.18
CA LEU A 120 17.55 -20.97 8.25
C LEU A 120 18.70 -21.66 8.99
N VAL A 121 19.29 -20.97 9.96
CA VAL A 121 20.42 -21.48 10.77
C VAL A 121 19.98 -22.61 11.69
N ASP A 122 18.85 -22.46 12.37
CA ASP A 122 18.28 -23.51 13.24
C ASP A 122 17.73 -24.70 12.43
N LYS A 123 17.83 -24.67 11.09
CA LYS A 123 17.31 -25.69 10.16
C LYS A 123 15.81 -25.95 10.36
N ARG A 124 15.05 -24.94 10.80
CA ARG A 124 13.59 -25.04 11.01
C ARG A 124 12.85 -24.92 9.68
N ALA A 125 13.30 -24.02 8.81
CA ALA A 125 12.72 -23.79 7.50
C ALA A 125 13.72 -23.08 6.57
N SER A 126 13.66 -23.35 5.28
CA SER A 126 14.47 -22.68 4.25
C SER A 126 13.92 -21.29 3.89
N VAL A 127 13.69 -20.46 4.91
CA VAL A 127 13.12 -19.12 4.75
C VAL A 127 13.88 -18.08 5.58
N VAL A 128 13.97 -16.87 5.04
CA VAL A 128 14.43 -15.67 5.74
C VAL A 128 13.22 -14.81 6.06
N ASN A 129 13.05 -14.43 7.33
CA ASN A 129 11.97 -13.51 7.69
C ASN A 129 12.47 -12.07 7.54
N ILE A 130 11.63 -11.20 6.99
CA ILE A 130 11.93 -9.77 6.89
C ILE A 130 10.77 -8.98 7.44
N LYS A 131 11.08 -7.98 8.27
CA LYS A 131 10.09 -7.09 8.87
C LYS A 131 10.35 -5.64 8.45
N SER A 132 9.30 -4.94 8.05
CA SER A 132 9.33 -3.49 7.81
C SER A 132 8.14 -2.84 8.51
N GLY A 133 8.40 -2.15 9.62
CA GLY A 133 7.34 -1.59 10.45
C GLY A 133 6.38 -2.68 10.96
N LYS A 134 5.13 -2.66 10.47
CA LYS A 134 4.10 -3.68 10.79
C LYS A 134 4.09 -4.85 9.79
N GLU A 135 4.68 -4.66 8.62
CA GLU A 135 4.66 -5.64 7.53
C GLU A 135 5.70 -6.74 7.74
N ARG A 136 5.38 -7.95 7.30
CA ARG A 136 6.20 -9.14 7.44
C ARG A 136 6.23 -9.96 6.16
N PHE A 137 7.44 -10.29 5.73
CA PHE A 137 7.73 -11.04 4.52
C PHE A 137 8.53 -12.30 4.88
N GLN A 138 8.35 -13.35 4.07
CA GLN A 138 9.12 -14.57 4.12
C GLN A 138 9.74 -14.80 2.76
N ILE A 139 11.06 -14.96 2.70
CA ILE A 139 11.77 -15.25 1.46
C ILE A 139 12.25 -16.70 1.50
N ALA A 140 11.76 -17.52 0.57
CA ALA A 140 12.31 -18.84 0.32
C ALA A 140 13.73 -18.72 -0.25
N VAL A 141 14.67 -19.42 0.39
CA VAL A 141 16.09 -19.43 0.01
C VAL A 141 16.58 -20.85 -0.16
N ASP A 142 17.54 -21.07 -1.04
CA ASP A 142 18.03 -22.41 -1.39
C ASP A 142 18.97 -22.99 -0.32
N GLY A 143 19.49 -22.15 0.58
CA GLY A 143 20.37 -22.55 1.68
C GLY A 143 20.95 -21.36 2.43
N ILE A 144 21.84 -21.65 3.39
CA ILE A 144 22.58 -20.64 4.16
C ILE A 144 23.43 -19.79 3.21
N PRO A 145 23.35 -18.44 3.28
CA PRO A 145 24.15 -17.54 2.44
C PRO A 145 25.64 -17.72 2.73
N GLN A 146 26.34 -18.40 1.82
CA GLN A 146 27.73 -18.83 2.00
C GLN A 146 28.69 -17.65 1.97
N GLY A 147 28.41 -16.65 1.13
CA GLY A 147 29.20 -15.42 1.06
C GLY A 147 29.18 -14.68 2.39
N LEU A 148 28.02 -14.55 3.03
CA LEU A 148 27.88 -13.89 4.33
C LEU A 148 28.52 -14.70 5.47
N SER A 149 28.33 -16.02 5.51
CA SER A 149 28.96 -16.88 6.53
C SER A 149 30.49 -16.87 6.44
N LYS A 150 31.06 -16.82 5.22
CA LYS A 150 32.51 -16.81 4.99
C LYS A 150 33.16 -15.43 5.08
N ALA A 151 32.37 -14.36 5.23
CA ALA A 151 32.88 -12.99 5.29
C ALA A 151 33.66 -12.69 6.60
N GLY A 152 33.67 -13.62 7.56
CA GLY A 152 34.39 -13.46 8.84
C GLY A 152 33.79 -12.35 9.72
N LEU A 153 32.53 -11.96 9.48
CA LEU A 153 31.87 -10.87 10.19
C LEU A 153 31.75 -11.16 11.70
N CYS A 154 31.51 -12.43 12.04
CA CYS A 154 31.40 -12.89 13.42
C CYS A 154 32.76 -13.06 14.13
N ASP A 155 33.86 -13.12 13.37
CA ASP A 155 35.22 -13.29 13.90
C ASP A 155 35.93 -11.94 14.12
N LEU A 156 35.27 -10.82 13.80
CA LEU A 156 35.83 -9.49 13.96
C LEU A 156 36.12 -9.17 15.44
N PRO A 157 37.27 -8.56 15.77
CA PRO A 157 37.62 -8.20 17.15
C PRO A 157 36.52 -7.36 17.83
N PHE A 158 36.28 -7.56 19.12
CA PHE A 158 35.23 -6.84 19.89
C PHE A 158 35.30 -5.30 19.81
N ARG A 159 36.49 -4.73 19.52
CA ARG A 159 36.70 -3.29 19.38
C ARG A 159 36.29 -2.74 18.00
N THR A 160 35.99 -3.61 17.03
CA THR A 160 35.61 -3.19 15.67
C THR A 160 34.17 -2.69 15.66
N GLU A 161 33.96 -1.42 15.35
CA GLU A 161 32.59 -0.83 15.29
C GLU A 161 32.00 -0.85 13.88
N LYS A 162 32.86 -0.94 12.86
CA LYS A 162 32.46 -0.99 11.45
C LYS A 162 33.35 -1.91 10.63
N THR A 163 32.79 -2.43 9.55
CA THR A 163 33.49 -3.22 8.54
C THR A 163 32.95 -2.90 7.15
N THR A 164 33.75 -3.16 6.12
CA THR A 164 33.43 -2.81 4.74
C THR A 164 33.60 -4.03 3.84
N LEU A 165 32.53 -4.39 3.14
CA LEU A 165 32.50 -5.44 2.12
C LEU A 165 32.79 -4.82 0.75
N ALA A 166 33.49 -5.53 -0.13
CA ALA A 166 33.66 -5.08 -1.51
C ALA A 166 32.32 -5.22 -2.27
N ALA A 167 31.92 -4.23 -3.09
CA ALA A 167 30.66 -4.27 -3.85
C ALA A 167 30.51 -5.50 -4.75
N GLY A 168 31.63 -6.02 -5.29
CA GLY A 168 31.64 -7.21 -6.13
C GLY A 168 31.66 -8.55 -5.37
N SER A 169 31.81 -8.52 -4.04
CA SER A 169 31.90 -9.74 -3.23
C SER A 169 30.59 -10.52 -3.22
N GLU A 170 30.68 -11.82 -3.00
CA GLU A 170 29.53 -12.71 -2.88
C GLU A 170 28.60 -12.27 -1.74
N SER A 171 29.17 -11.88 -0.59
CA SER A 171 28.43 -11.38 0.59
C SER A 171 27.59 -10.15 0.28
N SER A 172 28.15 -9.17 -0.44
CA SER A 172 27.42 -7.97 -0.86
C SER A 172 26.28 -8.30 -1.82
N LYS A 173 26.51 -9.23 -2.76
CA LYS A 173 25.49 -9.67 -3.72
C LYS A 173 24.34 -10.41 -3.04
N GLU A 174 24.63 -11.24 -2.04
CA GLU A 174 23.61 -11.97 -1.27
C GLU A 174 22.67 -11.01 -0.52
N ILE A 175 23.20 -9.98 0.16
CA ILE A 175 22.37 -8.97 0.84
C ILE A 175 21.52 -8.21 -0.19
N MET A 176 22.12 -7.73 -1.28
CA MET A 176 21.41 -6.97 -2.31
C MET A 176 20.33 -7.82 -3.00
N ALA A 177 20.60 -9.10 -3.27
CA ALA A 177 19.63 -10.02 -3.86
C ALA A 177 18.42 -10.24 -2.94
N LEU A 178 18.64 -10.29 -1.62
CA LEU A 178 17.57 -10.38 -0.64
C LEU A 178 16.70 -9.12 -0.66
N LEU A 179 17.30 -7.93 -0.64
CA LEU A 179 16.57 -6.66 -0.72
C LEU A 179 15.78 -6.55 -2.03
N GLN A 180 16.37 -6.94 -3.15
CA GLN A 180 15.71 -6.97 -4.46
C GLN A 180 14.54 -7.96 -4.50
N SER A 181 14.60 -9.05 -3.72
CA SER A 181 13.53 -10.03 -3.66
C SER A 181 12.30 -9.50 -2.92
N VAL A 182 12.48 -8.68 -1.88
CA VAL A 182 11.37 -7.99 -1.19
C VAL A 182 10.85 -6.83 -2.01
N ALA A 183 11.74 -6.05 -2.62
CA ALA A 183 11.43 -4.79 -3.29
C ALA A 183 11.91 -4.82 -4.75
N PRO A 184 11.26 -5.60 -5.65
CA PRO A 184 11.75 -5.87 -6.99
C PRO A 184 11.73 -4.65 -7.94
N ASP A 185 10.98 -3.61 -7.59
CA ASP A 185 10.97 -2.34 -8.34
C ASP A 185 11.98 -1.31 -7.81
N CYS A 186 12.67 -1.60 -6.70
CA CYS A 186 13.79 -0.78 -6.27
C CYS A 186 15.04 -1.15 -7.05
N SER A 187 15.74 -0.16 -7.60
CA SER A 187 17.14 -0.28 -7.98
C SER A 187 17.98 0.21 -6.80
N PHE A 188 18.64 -0.71 -6.09
CA PHE A 188 19.48 -0.39 -4.95
C PHE A 188 20.87 0.08 -5.40
N GLY A 189 21.31 1.22 -4.88
CA GLY A 189 22.62 1.82 -5.20
C GLY A 189 23.16 2.70 -4.09
N ALA A 190 24.43 3.12 -4.18
CA ALA A 190 25.02 4.03 -3.21
C ALA A 190 24.58 5.49 -3.49
N ALA A 191 23.99 6.16 -2.50
CA ALA A 191 23.63 7.56 -2.59
C ALA A 191 24.74 8.52 -2.12
N GLU A 192 24.56 9.80 -2.42
CA GLU A 192 25.31 10.89 -1.76
C GLU A 192 25.02 10.86 -0.25
N GLY A 193 26.07 10.85 0.57
CA GLY A 193 25.96 10.68 2.02
C GLY A 193 26.21 9.26 2.53
N GLY A 194 26.62 8.32 1.66
CA GLY A 194 27.10 7.00 2.09
C GLY A 194 26.00 6.13 2.67
N LYS A 195 24.76 6.27 2.20
CA LYS A 195 23.62 5.39 2.51
C LYS A 195 23.21 4.62 1.26
N LEU A 196 22.65 3.44 1.45
CA LEU A 196 21.96 2.73 0.39
C LEU A 196 20.71 3.51 -0.03
N SER A 197 20.44 3.64 -1.33
CA SER A 197 19.22 4.22 -1.88
C SER A 197 18.46 3.25 -2.75
N CYS A 198 17.14 3.21 -2.60
CA CYS A 198 16.19 2.63 -3.54
C CYS A 198 15.70 3.71 -4.51
N THR A 199 16.02 3.54 -5.79
CA THR A 199 15.46 4.34 -6.88
C THR A 199 14.36 3.55 -7.58
N ILE A 200 13.18 4.15 -7.73
CA ILE A 200 12.04 3.53 -8.42
C ILE A 200 12.07 3.96 -9.88
N PRO A 201 12.15 3.03 -10.86
CA PRO A 201 12.08 3.38 -12.26
C PRO A 201 10.66 3.88 -12.60
N HIS A 202 10.58 4.97 -13.35
CA HIS A 202 9.33 5.51 -13.84
C HIS A 202 9.47 5.95 -15.30
N GLY A 203 8.35 5.96 -16.03
CA GLY A 203 8.27 6.53 -17.37
C GLY A 203 8.65 8.01 -17.40
N GLY A 204 9.20 8.45 -18.53
CA GLY A 204 9.41 9.87 -18.79
C GLY A 204 8.07 10.59 -19.02
N GLU A 205 8.06 11.92 -18.83
CA GLU A 205 6.85 12.75 -18.97
C GLU A 205 6.17 12.59 -20.35
N GLY A 206 6.97 12.51 -21.42
CA GLY A 206 6.46 12.29 -22.78
C GLY A 206 5.77 10.93 -22.95
N ASP A 207 6.31 9.87 -22.38
CA ASP A 207 5.73 8.52 -22.43
C ASP A 207 4.39 8.48 -21.69
N VAL A 208 4.37 9.02 -20.47
CA VAL A 208 3.14 9.14 -19.66
C VAL A 208 2.05 9.91 -20.43
N ARG A 209 2.39 11.04 -21.05
CA ARG A 209 1.44 11.82 -21.86
C ARG A 209 0.88 10.99 -23.01
N THR A 210 1.74 10.35 -23.81
CA THR A 210 1.31 9.53 -24.95
C THR A 210 0.37 8.40 -24.52
N ARG A 211 0.67 7.72 -23.42
CA ARG A 211 -0.15 6.65 -22.86
C ARG A 211 -1.51 7.16 -22.39
N LEU A 212 -1.57 8.29 -21.68
CA LEU A 212 -2.82 8.91 -21.26
C LEU A 212 -3.70 9.40 -22.42
N ASP A 213 -3.09 9.92 -23.49
CA ASP A 213 -3.83 10.33 -24.68
C ASP A 213 -4.38 9.12 -25.46
N LEU A 214 -3.61 8.04 -25.56
CA LEU A 214 -4.08 6.78 -26.12
C LEU A 214 -5.25 6.21 -25.31
N LEU A 215 -5.14 6.19 -23.98
CA LEU A 215 -6.23 5.80 -23.10
C LEU A 215 -7.47 6.66 -23.32
N THR A 216 -7.32 7.98 -23.32
CA THR A 216 -8.43 8.93 -23.55
C THR A 216 -9.13 8.64 -24.88
N LYS A 217 -8.36 8.43 -25.95
CA LYS A 217 -8.88 8.09 -27.27
C LYS A 217 -9.60 6.74 -27.26
N ASN A 218 -9.03 5.72 -26.65
CA ASN A 218 -9.63 4.39 -26.58
C ASN A 218 -10.95 4.42 -25.80
N MET A 219 -10.99 5.06 -24.63
CA MET A 219 -12.21 5.18 -23.84
C MET A 219 -13.33 5.90 -24.58
N SER A 220 -12.99 6.99 -25.30
CA SER A 220 -13.98 7.79 -26.03
C SER A 220 -14.50 7.13 -27.31
N THR A 221 -13.71 6.24 -27.94
CA THR A 221 -14.06 5.63 -29.24
C THR A 221 -14.58 4.21 -29.14
N LYS A 222 -14.07 3.40 -28.19
CA LYS A 222 -14.42 1.99 -28.08
C LYS A 222 -15.54 1.71 -27.08
N TRP A 223 -15.66 2.50 -26.02
CA TRP A 223 -16.51 2.15 -24.89
C TRP A 223 -17.79 3.01 -24.85
N ASN A 224 -18.91 2.39 -25.20
CA ASN A 224 -20.22 2.90 -24.86
C ASN A 224 -20.47 2.60 -23.37
N HIS A 225 -20.74 3.63 -22.56
CA HIS A 225 -20.83 3.58 -21.09
C HIS A 225 -19.48 3.31 -20.38
N GLN A 226 -18.76 4.40 -20.11
CA GLN A 226 -17.47 4.38 -19.43
C GLN A 226 -17.65 4.24 -17.91
N PRO A 227 -16.88 3.37 -17.23
CA PRO A 227 -16.84 3.28 -15.76
C PRO A 227 -16.50 4.61 -15.10
N TYR A 228 -17.41 5.12 -14.25
CA TYR A 228 -17.24 6.42 -13.59
C TYR A 228 -15.89 6.52 -12.87
N LEU A 229 -15.56 5.51 -12.05
CA LEU A 229 -14.32 5.51 -11.27
C LEU A 229 -13.08 5.54 -12.18
N LEU A 230 -13.10 4.80 -13.30
CA LEU A 230 -11.96 4.80 -14.22
C LEU A 230 -11.79 6.16 -14.92
N ILE A 231 -12.88 6.79 -15.37
CA ILE A 231 -12.84 8.14 -15.96
C ILE A 231 -12.35 9.14 -14.93
N ARG A 232 -12.85 9.05 -13.69
CA ARG A 232 -12.48 9.93 -12.59
C ARG A 232 -10.98 9.84 -12.33
N ARG A 233 -10.44 8.63 -12.24
CA ARG A 233 -8.99 8.37 -12.10
C ARG A 233 -8.19 8.91 -13.26
N LEU A 234 -8.60 8.63 -14.51
CA LEU A 234 -7.96 9.20 -15.70
C LEU A 234 -7.93 10.73 -15.66
N THR A 235 -9.05 11.35 -15.29
CA THR A 235 -9.17 12.81 -15.20
C THR A 235 -8.23 13.37 -14.14
N LEU A 236 -8.16 12.76 -12.96
CA LEU A 236 -7.25 13.16 -11.89
C LEU A 236 -5.78 13.00 -12.32
N THR A 237 -5.42 11.90 -12.98
CA THR A 237 -4.07 11.68 -13.50
C THR A 237 -3.69 12.74 -14.55
N LYS A 238 -4.59 13.09 -15.46
CA LYS A 238 -4.37 14.19 -16.43
C LYS A 238 -4.25 15.55 -15.73
N GLN A 239 -5.03 15.81 -14.68
CA GLN A 239 -4.91 17.05 -13.91
C GLN A 239 -3.55 17.18 -13.21
N LEU A 240 -2.97 16.08 -12.72
CA LEU A 240 -1.61 16.10 -12.17
C LEU A 240 -0.58 16.37 -13.27
N LEU A 241 -0.74 15.76 -14.44
CA LEU A 241 0.16 16.00 -15.59
C LEU A 241 0.12 17.48 -16.01
N ASP A 242 -1.08 18.04 -16.18
CA ASP A 242 -1.29 19.45 -16.52
C ASP A 242 -0.73 20.38 -15.43
N ALA A 243 -0.89 20.02 -14.15
CA ALA A 243 -0.32 20.77 -13.03
C ALA A 243 1.21 20.78 -13.07
N SER A 244 1.84 19.63 -13.36
CA SER A 244 3.30 19.50 -13.47
C SER A 244 3.90 20.26 -14.67
N GLN A 245 3.07 20.63 -15.64
CA GLN A 245 3.45 21.36 -16.86
C GLN A 245 3.05 22.83 -16.82
N SER A 246 2.40 23.27 -15.74
CA SER A 246 1.96 24.66 -15.63
C SER A 246 3.16 25.60 -15.52
N ALA A 247 3.04 26.79 -16.12
CA ALA A 247 4.03 27.86 -15.95
C ALA A 247 4.21 28.25 -14.47
N ASP A 248 3.15 28.07 -13.66
CA ASP A 248 3.17 28.20 -12.21
C ASP A 248 2.86 26.82 -11.60
N GLU A 249 3.86 25.92 -11.65
CA GLU A 249 3.77 24.54 -11.17
C GLU A 249 3.27 24.46 -9.73
N ALA A 250 3.77 25.34 -8.84
CA ALA A 250 3.37 25.36 -7.44
C ALA A 250 1.86 25.62 -7.27
N LYS A 251 1.32 26.61 -8.00
CA LYS A 251 -0.12 26.89 -7.99
C LYS A 251 -0.94 25.78 -8.64
N GLY A 252 -0.44 25.20 -9.73
CA GLY A 252 -1.04 24.05 -10.41
C GLY A 252 -1.18 22.85 -9.47
N LEU A 253 -0.09 22.47 -8.81
CA LEU A 253 -0.03 21.39 -7.84
C LEU A 253 -0.90 21.68 -6.62
N HIS A 254 -0.89 22.90 -6.09
CA HIS A 254 -1.77 23.26 -4.97
C HIS A 254 -3.26 23.07 -5.31
N LYS A 255 -3.68 23.48 -6.52
CA LYS A 255 -5.05 23.27 -6.99
C LYS A 255 -5.38 21.78 -7.12
N PHE A 256 -4.47 21.00 -7.71
CA PHE A 256 -4.62 19.55 -7.83
C PHE A 256 -4.74 18.87 -6.45
N CYS A 257 -3.86 19.20 -5.52
CA CYS A 257 -3.84 18.62 -4.17
C CYS A 257 -5.12 18.93 -3.40
N ARG A 258 -5.69 20.12 -3.56
CA ARG A 258 -7.02 20.42 -3.02
C ARG A 258 -8.09 19.47 -3.56
N VAL A 259 -8.06 19.14 -4.86
CA VAL A 259 -9.00 18.15 -5.42
C VAL A 259 -8.80 16.77 -4.79
N ILE A 260 -7.55 16.34 -4.58
CA ILE A 260 -7.24 15.06 -3.95
C ILE A 260 -7.78 15.01 -2.51
N GLU A 261 -7.59 16.06 -1.72
CA GLU A 261 -8.07 16.15 -0.32
C GLU A 261 -9.59 16.07 -0.19
N PHE A 262 -10.34 16.58 -1.17
CA PHE A 262 -11.81 16.52 -1.18
C PHE A 262 -12.38 15.30 -1.92
N SER A 263 -11.54 14.48 -2.56
CA SER A 263 -12.01 13.30 -3.29
C SER A 263 -12.20 12.11 -2.35
N LEU A 264 -13.17 11.26 -2.66
CA LEU A 264 -13.37 10.02 -1.92
C LEU A 264 -12.18 9.07 -2.17
N PRO A 265 -11.73 8.30 -1.16
CA PRO A 265 -10.56 7.44 -1.33
C PRO A 265 -10.65 6.45 -2.49
N HIS A 266 -11.83 5.93 -2.81
CA HIS A 266 -12.02 4.95 -3.90
C HIS A 266 -12.05 5.59 -5.31
N GLU A 267 -12.24 6.91 -5.41
CA GLU A 267 -12.14 7.66 -6.67
C GLU A 267 -10.70 7.94 -7.10
N LEU A 268 -9.78 7.89 -6.14
CA LEU A 268 -8.37 8.19 -6.37
C LEU A 268 -7.64 6.96 -6.94
N PRO A 269 -6.69 7.15 -7.88
CA PRO A 269 -5.70 6.13 -8.22
C PRO A 269 -4.93 5.66 -6.97
N LEU A 270 -4.49 4.39 -6.94
CA LEU A 270 -3.78 3.76 -5.82
C LEU A 270 -2.60 4.60 -5.34
N ALA A 271 -1.77 5.08 -6.28
CA ALA A 271 -0.63 5.93 -5.96
C ALA A 271 -1.07 7.23 -5.26
N PHE A 272 -2.15 7.85 -5.70
CA PHE A 272 -2.67 9.08 -5.09
C PHE A 272 -3.38 8.82 -3.76
N ARG A 273 -3.84 7.58 -3.51
CA ARG A 273 -4.35 7.16 -2.19
C ARG A 273 -3.23 6.97 -1.16
N SER A 274 -1.97 6.91 -1.58
CA SER A 274 -0.85 6.72 -0.65
C SER A 274 -0.68 7.93 0.25
N LEU A 275 -0.70 7.70 1.55
CA LEU A 275 -0.45 8.77 2.54
C LEU A 275 0.99 9.27 2.44
N ASN A 276 1.93 8.37 2.14
CA ASN A 276 3.34 8.72 1.93
C ASN A 276 3.48 9.65 0.73
N TRP A 277 2.85 9.29 -0.40
CA TRP A 277 2.88 10.12 -1.59
C TRP A 277 2.20 11.48 -1.38
N GLN A 278 0.98 11.50 -0.83
CA GLN A 278 0.27 12.75 -0.54
C GLN A 278 1.07 13.66 0.40
N SER A 279 1.72 13.10 1.42
CA SER A 279 2.53 13.90 2.34
C SER A 279 3.67 14.62 1.63
N LYS A 280 4.32 13.97 0.66
CA LYS A 280 5.49 14.51 -0.04
C LYS A 280 5.14 15.39 -1.24
N VAL A 281 4.01 15.15 -1.90
CA VAL A 281 3.60 15.93 -3.08
C VAL A 281 2.67 17.08 -2.70
N CYS A 282 1.75 16.87 -1.76
CA CYS A 282 0.71 17.84 -1.44
C CYS A 282 0.97 18.69 -0.20
N ARG A 283 1.84 18.24 0.73
CA ARG A 283 2.12 18.99 1.96
C ARG A 283 3.50 19.62 2.00
N ASP A 284 4.46 19.13 1.21
CA ASP A 284 5.78 19.74 1.10
C ASP A 284 5.73 21.04 0.29
N LYS A 285 6.53 22.03 0.71
CA LYS A 285 6.58 23.36 0.07
C LYS A 285 7.19 23.33 -1.33
N SER A 286 8.06 22.35 -1.59
CA SER A 286 8.80 22.18 -2.84
C SER A 286 8.84 20.68 -3.16
N PRO A 287 7.75 20.12 -3.71
CA PRO A 287 7.66 18.69 -3.99
C PRO A 287 8.73 18.29 -5.01
N ASN A 288 9.36 17.14 -4.78
CA ASN A 288 10.34 16.61 -5.74
C ASN A 288 9.62 16.17 -7.02
N LYS A 289 10.11 16.64 -8.19
CA LYS A 289 9.55 16.28 -9.51
C LYS A 289 9.52 14.77 -9.75
N ASP A 290 10.51 14.03 -9.24
CA ASP A 290 10.54 12.57 -9.36
C ASP A 290 9.35 11.92 -8.65
N LEU A 291 8.92 12.46 -7.50
CA LEU A 291 7.74 11.94 -6.78
C LEU A 291 6.45 12.13 -7.56
N ILE A 292 6.33 13.28 -8.24
CA ILE A 292 5.20 13.58 -9.12
C ILE A 292 5.20 12.58 -10.27
N MET A 293 6.35 12.36 -10.92
CA MET A 293 6.47 11.45 -12.05
C MET A 293 6.25 9.98 -11.68
N ILE A 294 6.74 9.54 -10.52
CA ILE A 294 6.48 8.20 -10.00
C ILE A 294 4.97 8.00 -9.76
N GLY A 295 4.30 8.98 -9.14
CA GLY A 295 2.86 8.93 -8.92
C GLY A 295 2.07 8.89 -10.23
N LEU A 296 2.48 9.71 -11.22
CA LEU A 296 1.88 9.77 -12.55
C LEU A 296 2.02 8.47 -13.33
N ASP A 297 3.22 7.89 -13.39
CA ASP A 297 3.46 6.63 -14.12
C ASP A 297 2.70 5.48 -13.47
N GLN A 298 2.71 5.37 -12.13
CA GLN A 298 1.96 4.34 -11.41
C GLN A 298 0.45 4.47 -11.64
N ALA A 299 -0.11 5.68 -11.53
CA ALA A 299 -1.53 5.91 -11.83
C ALA A 299 -1.87 5.60 -13.30
N THR A 300 -0.96 5.88 -14.24
CA THR A 300 -1.16 5.58 -15.66
C THR A 300 -1.18 4.08 -15.91
N ARG A 301 -0.22 3.33 -15.35
CA ARG A 301 -0.18 1.85 -15.41
C ARG A 301 -1.44 1.24 -14.80
N GLU A 302 -1.93 1.80 -13.69
CA GLU A 302 -3.20 1.38 -13.10
C GLU A 302 -4.36 1.50 -14.08
N ILE A 303 -4.51 2.68 -14.69
CA ILE A 303 -5.62 2.95 -15.62
C ILE A 303 -5.52 2.03 -16.85
N GLU A 304 -4.32 1.77 -17.37
CA GLU A 304 -4.11 0.81 -18.46
C GLU A 304 -4.50 -0.61 -18.07
N ALA A 305 -4.05 -1.08 -16.91
CA ALA A 305 -4.40 -2.41 -16.42
C ALA A 305 -5.92 -2.55 -16.24
N LEU A 306 -6.58 -1.55 -15.65
CA LEU A 306 -8.04 -1.53 -15.50
C LEU A 306 -8.75 -1.47 -16.86
N ALA A 307 -8.20 -0.73 -17.83
CA ALA A 307 -8.72 -0.67 -19.19
C ALA A 307 -8.68 -2.03 -19.88
N HIS A 308 -7.58 -2.77 -19.74
CA HIS A 308 -7.49 -4.14 -20.23
C HIS A 308 -8.50 -5.06 -19.53
N ARG A 309 -8.60 -4.99 -18.19
CA ARG A 309 -9.60 -5.78 -17.44
C ARG A 309 -11.04 -5.50 -17.89
N ILE A 310 -11.37 -4.25 -18.24
CA ILE A 310 -12.69 -3.91 -18.84
C ILE A 310 -12.90 -4.65 -20.15
N GLU A 311 -11.91 -4.66 -21.04
CA GLU A 311 -12.01 -5.31 -22.34
C GLU A 311 -12.13 -6.83 -22.19
N ASP A 312 -11.44 -7.42 -21.21
CA ASP A 312 -11.38 -8.87 -21.02
C ASP A 312 -12.56 -9.44 -20.23
N THR A 313 -13.06 -8.71 -19.24
CA THR A 313 -13.95 -9.28 -18.20
C THR A 313 -15.33 -8.67 -18.12
N SER A 314 -15.58 -7.53 -18.77
CA SER A 314 -16.87 -6.82 -18.65
C SER A 314 -17.76 -6.96 -19.88
N LEU A 315 -19.05 -7.11 -19.64
CA LEU A 315 -20.07 -7.22 -20.68
C LEU A 315 -21.06 -6.07 -20.59
N VAL A 316 -21.50 -5.59 -21.76
CA VAL A 316 -22.61 -4.64 -21.88
C VAL A 316 -23.91 -5.42 -21.99
N GLY A 317 -24.89 -5.05 -21.17
CA GLY A 317 -26.19 -5.69 -21.08
C GLY A 317 -27.25 -4.75 -20.54
N THR A 318 -28.47 -5.23 -20.44
CA THR A 318 -29.64 -4.46 -20.00
C THR A 318 -30.20 -5.04 -18.71
N PHE A 319 -30.56 -4.14 -17.80
CA PHE A 319 -31.25 -4.45 -16.57
C PHE A 319 -32.62 -3.77 -16.58
N THR A 320 -33.67 -4.55 -16.39
CA THR A 320 -35.06 -4.07 -16.42
C THR A 320 -35.75 -4.46 -15.12
N LEU A 321 -36.40 -3.48 -14.50
CA LEU A 321 -37.34 -3.74 -13.42
C LEU A 321 -38.76 -3.71 -14.01
N ALA A 322 -39.45 -4.84 -13.99
CA ALA A 322 -40.77 -4.97 -14.59
C ALA A 322 -41.76 -5.44 -13.53
N VAL A 323 -42.54 -4.50 -13.02
CA VAL A 323 -43.50 -4.72 -11.95
C VAL A 323 -44.90 -4.49 -12.51
N PRO A 324 -45.90 -5.31 -12.10
CA PRO A 324 -47.30 -5.02 -12.40
C PRO A 324 -47.70 -3.60 -11.96
N HIS A 325 -48.30 -2.81 -12.86
CA HIS A 325 -48.64 -1.40 -12.61
C HIS A 325 -49.54 -1.20 -11.37
N ASP A 326 -50.45 -2.13 -11.10
CA ASP A 326 -51.30 -2.19 -9.92
C ASP A 326 -50.52 -2.32 -8.60
N LYS A 327 -49.25 -2.72 -8.69
CA LYS A 327 -48.34 -2.93 -7.56
C LYS A 327 -47.17 -1.95 -7.53
N SER A 328 -47.11 -0.95 -8.42
CA SER A 328 -46.03 0.04 -8.51
C SER A 328 -46.45 1.38 -7.92
N PRO A 329 -46.43 1.57 -6.59
CA PRO A 329 -46.87 2.82 -5.97
C PRO A 329 -45.95 4.01 -6.26
N VAL A 330 -44.75 3.79 -6.82
CA VAL A 330 -43.73 4.83 -7.03
C VAL A 330 -43.30 5.01 -8.47
N LYS A 331 -42.77 6.20 -8.73
CA LYS A 331 -42.20 6.62 -10.01
C LYS A 331 -40.83 6.01 -10.28
N GLU A 332 -40.02 5.79 -9.24
CA GLU A 332 -38.62 5.41 -9.37
C GLU A 332 -38.18 4.48 -8.24
N TYR A 333 -37.27 3.57 -8.57
CA TYR A 333 -36.66 2.61 -7.64
C TYR A 333 -35.16 2.81 -7.65
N TRP A 334 -34.52 2.70 -6.49
CA TRP A 334 -33.08 2.65 -6.38
C TRP A 334 -32.60 1.19 -6.36
N ILE A 335 -31.72 0.84 -7.28
CA ILE A 335 -31.11 -0.48 -7.38
C ILE A 335 -29.67 -0.37 -6.89
N SER A 336 -29.28 -1.24 -5.97
CA SER A 336 -27.88 -1.49 -5.63
C SER A 336 -27.51 -2.91 -6.07
N LEU A 337 -26.39 -3.03 -6.78
CA LEU A 337 -25.78 -4.28 -7.19
C LEU A 337 -24.49 -4.45 -6.41
N GLN A 338 -24.32 -5.60 -5.77
CA GLN A 338 -23.11 -5.97 -5.07
C GLN A 338 -22.55 -7.25 -5.70
N PRO A 339 -21.28 -7.28 -6.15
CA PRO A 339 -20.68 -8.52 -6.63
C PRO A 339 -20.74 -9.56 -5.52
N MET A 340 -21.21 -10.76 -5.84
CA MET A 340 -21.09 -11.88 -4.94
C MET A 340 -19.67 -12.41 -5.04
N ASP A 341 -19.04 -12.67 -3.89
CA ASP A 341 -17.80 -13.42 -3.85
C ASP A 341 -18.07 -14.77 -4.54
N LEU A 342 -17.19 -15.18 -5.47
CA LEU A 342 -17.16 -16.58 -5.88
C LEU A 342 -16.96 -17.41 -4.60
N PRO A 343 -17.65 -18.56 -4.43
CA PRO A 343 -17.36 -19.44 -3.31
C PRO A 343 -15.86 -19.74 -3.36
N VAL A 344 -15.14 -19.31 -2.33
CA VAL A 344 -13.71 -19.57 -2.17
C VAL A 344 -13.53 -21.08 -2.31
N LEU A 345 -12.93 -21.51 -3.42
CA LEU A 345 -12.53 -22.90 -3.58
C LEU A 345 -11.59 -23.22 -2.41
N ASP A 346 -12.04 -24.13 -1.58
CA ASP A 346 -11.39 -24.78 -0.44
C ASP A 346 -10.56 -23.91 0.53
N LYS A 347 -11.06 -23.86 1.77
CA LYS A 347 -10.29 -23.53 2.99
C LYS A 347 -9.13 -24.49 3.27
N ASN A 348 -8.85 -25.46 2.40
CA ASN A 348 -7.75 -26.41 2.54
C ASN A 348 -6.44 -25.95 1.90
N ASP A 349 -6.42 -24.83 1.18
CA ASP A 349 -5.18 -24.30 0.57
C ASP A 349 -4.50 -23.21 1.41
N THR A 350 -4.58 -23.33 2.74
CA THR A 350 -3.80 -22.51 3.69
C THR A 350 -2.29 -22.71 3.60
N SER A 351 -1.83 -23.61 2.72
CA SER A 351 -0.41 -23.82 2.38
C SER A 351 0.07 -23.00 1.18
N ALA A 352 -0.81 -22.36 0.41
CA ALA A 352 -0.40 -21.52 -0.70
C ALA A 352 0.18 -20.21 -0.15
N GLN A 353 1.51 -20.15 -0.05
CA GLN A 353 2.20 -18.91 0.29
C GLN A 353 1.82 -17.82 -0.72
N ASN A 354 1.11 -16.79 -0.26
CA ASN A 354 0.67 -15.70 -1.12
C ASN A 354 1.87 -14.82 -1.48
N PRO A 355 2.19 -14.64 -2.77
CA PRO A 355 3.29 -13.78 -3.16
C PRO A 355 2.99 -12.35 -2.71
N CYS A 356 4.00 -11.67 -2.17
CA CYS A 356 3.89 -10.25 -1.90
C CYS A 356 5.24 -9.57 -1.84
N VAL A 357 5.20 -8.25 -1.97
CA VAL A 357 6.36 -7.40 -2.18
C VAL A 357 6.16 -6.09 -1.45
N TRP A 358 7.26 -5.50 -1.01
CA TRP A 358 7.28 -4.16 -0.46
C TRP A 358 7.51 -3.15 -1.59
N HIS A 359 6.83 -2.01 -1.51
CA HIS A 359 7.02 -0.91 -2.45
C HIS A 359 7.03 0.42 -1.69
N PRO A 360 7.98 1.36 -1.96
CA PRO A 360 8.11 2.59 -1.17
C PRO A 360 6.85 3.47 -1.10
N ILE A 361 6.08 3.54 -2.20
CA ILE A 361 4.79 4.26 -2.22
C ILE A 361 3.82 3.68 -1.20
N PHE A 362 3.85 2.36 -0.98
CA PHE A 362 2.89 1.61 -0.18
C PHE A 362 3.53 1.01 1.09
N ALA A 363 4.62 1.62 1.59
CA ALA A 363 5.47 1.04 2.64
C ALA A 363 4.73 0.64 3.94
N GLU A 364 3.53 1.17 4.18
CA GLU A 364 2.67 0.87 5.32
C GLU A 364 1.24 0.48 4.92
N GLN A 365 1.03 0.12 3.64
CA GLN A 365 -0.28 -0.11 3.02
C GLN A 365 -0.24 -1.35 2.13
N MET A 366 -0.04 -2.52 2.75
CA MET A 366 0.11 -3.80 2.05
C MET A 366 -1.09 -4.13 1.16
N ASP A 367 -2.29 -3.77 1.59
CA ASP A 367 -3.51 -3.89 0.78
C ASP A 367 -3.35 -3.24 -0.60
N LYS A 368 -2.79 -2.02 -0.65
CA LYS A 368 -2.55 -1.31 -1.92
C LYS A 368 -1.43 -1.93 -2.74
N ALA A 369 -0.37 -2.42 -2.08
CA ALA A 369 0.72 -3.12 -2.76
C ALA A 369 0.22 -4.40 -3.45
N LEU A 370 -0.68 -5.15 -2.80
CA LEU A 370 -1.31 -6.34 -3.37
C LEU A 370 -2.19 -6.01 -4.57
N ILE A 371 -3.00 -4.95 -4.49
CA ILE A 371 -3.81 -4.49 -5.63
C ILE A 371 -2.91 -4.09 -6.81
N ALA A 372 -1.86 -3.30 -6.54
CA ALA A 372 -0.92 -2.88 -7.56
C ALA A 372 -0.19 -4.07 -8.22
N MET A 373 0.10 -5.12 -7.45
CA MET A 373 0.67 -6.36 -7.97
C MET A 373 -0.34 -7.15 -8.84
N ASP A 374 -1.60 -7.28 -8.45
CA ASP A 374 -2.66 -7.94 -9.25
C ASP A 374 -2.98 -7.18 -10.55
N LEU A 375 -2.79 -5.86 -10.53
CA LEU A 375 -2.86 -5.01 -11.72
C LEU A 375 -1.55 -5.00 -12.53
N GLY A 376 -0.52 -5.75 -12.14
CA GLY A 376 0.76 -5.83 -12.84
C GLY A 376 1.58 -4.54 -12.85
N GLN A 377 1.28 -3.60 -11.95
CA GLN A 377 2.00 -2.32 -11.82
C GLN A 377 3.34 -2.50 -11.12
N ILE A 378 3.38 -3.44 -10.17
CA ILE A 378 4.56 -3.82 -9.41
C ILE A 378 5.06 -5.15 -9.96
N LYS A 379 6.39 -5.28 -10.14
CA LYS A 379 6.96 -6.55 -10.59
C LYS A 379 6.65 -7.66 -9.59
N SER A 380 6.12 -8.77 -10.11
CA SER A 380 5.94 -9.99 -9.32
C SER A 380 7.31 -10.44 -8.78
N PRO A 381 7.40 -10.89 -7.52
CA PRO A 381 8.65 -11.41 -6.98
C PRO A 381 9.11 -12.61 -7.81
N SER A 382 10.39 -12.98 -7.68
CA SER A 382 11.03 -14.11 -8.38
C SER A 382 10.48 -15.51 -8.00
N GLY A 383 9.23 -15.60 -7.53
CA GLY A 383 8.61 -16.80 -6.97
C GLY A 383 9.11 -17.16 -5.57
N LYS A 384 9.88 -16.27 -4.93
CA LYS A 384 10.56 -16.53 -3.65
C LYS A 384 10.08 -15.68 -2.48
N SER A 385 9.39 -14.56 -2.71
CA SER A 385 8.91 -13.66 -1.64
C SER A 385 7.43 -13.84 -1.40
N PHE A 386 7.07 -14.06 -0.14
CA PHE A 386 5.72 -14.35 0.30
C PHE A 386 5.35 -13.50 1.51
N CYS A 387 4.06 -13.19 1.63
CA CYS A 387 3.56 -12.59 2.86
C CYS A 387 3.53 -13.63 3.95
N ALA A 388 4.00 -13.26 5.15
CA ALA A 388 3.68 -14.05 6.32
C ALA A 388 2.14 -14.13 6.44
N PRO A 389 1.56 -15.22 6.96
CA PRO A 389 0.13 -15.32 7.18
C PRO A 389 -0.30 -14.28 8.22
N ILE A 390 -0.69 -13.10 7.75
CA ILE A 390 -1.24 -12.02 8.56
C ILE A 390 -2.77 -12.15 8.48
N PRO A 391 -3.51 -12.01 9.60
CA PRO A 391 -4.98 -12.11 9.62
C PRO A 391 -5.72 -11.17 8.67
N ASP A 392 -5.04 -10.16 8.12
CA ASP A 392 -5.60 -9.19 7.18
C ASP A 392 -5.33 -9.51 5.70
N LEU A 393 -4.53 -10.53 5.38
CA LEU A 393 -4.15 -10.82 3.99
C LEU A 393 -5.34 -11.30 3.14
N ALA A 394 -6.16 -12.21 3.69
CA ALA A 394 -7.37 -12.67 3.02
C ALA A 394 -8.38 -11.53 2.81
N LYS A 395 -8.46 -10.60 3.77
CA LYS A 395 -9.28 -9.39 3.66
C LYS A 395 -8.73 -8.46 2.57
N ALA A 396 -7.42 -8.23 2.54
CA ALA A 396 -6.77 -7.40 1.52
C ALA A 396 -6.93 -7.96 0.09
N MET A 397 -6.85 -9.28 -0.07
CA MET A 397 -7.11 -9.94 -1.37
C MET A 397 -8.57 -9.77 -1.80
N LYS A 398 -9.52 -9.93 -0.87
CA LYS A 398 -10.94 -9.67 -1.13
C LYS A 398 -11.18 -8.20 -1.51
N ASP A 399 -10.55 -7.28 -0.77
CA ASP A 399 -10.63 -5.85 -1.03
C ASP A 399 -10.02 -5.50 -2.40
N SER A 400 -9.04 -6.28 -2.89
CA SER A 400 -8.48 -6.15 -4.24
C SER A 400 -9.46 -6.51 -5.34
N ASP A 401 -10.10 -7.68 -5.26
CA ASP A 401 -11.12 -8.08 -6.24
C ASP A 401 -12.28 -7.08 -6.24
N HIS A 402 -12.72 -6.65 -5.06
CA HIS A 402 -13.75 -5.61 -4.94
C HIS A 402 -13.31 -4.29 -5.57
N TYR A 403 -12.07 -3.85 -5.31
CA TYR A 403 -11.50 -2.64 -5.90
C TYR A 403 -11.53 -2.71 -7.43
N ILE A 404 -11.04 -3.80 -8.02
CA ILE A 404 -10.98 -3.97 -9.46
C ILE A 404 -12.39 -3.96 -10.03
N ARG A 405 -13.30 -4.81 -9.53
CA ARG A 405 -14.68 -4.91 -10.03
C ARG A 405 -15.41 -3.58 -9.99
N ALA A 406 -15.32 -2.85 -8.87
CA ALA A 406 -15.94 -1.54 -8.75
C ALA A 406 -15.35 -0.55 -9.75
N SER A 407 -14.04 -0.61 -10.00
CA SER A 407 -13.33 0.29 -10.91
C SER A 407 -13.68 0.08 -12.39
N ILE A 408 -14.08 -1.14 -12.75
CA ILE A 408 -14.41 -1.52 -14.13
C ILE A 408 -15.93 -1.63 -14.40
N ALA A 409 -16.75 -1.42 -13.37
CA ALA A 409 -18.20 -1.34 -13.48
C ALA A 409 -18.64 0.09 -13.87
N SER A 410 -19.58 0.19 -14.81
CA SER A 410 -20.21 1.47 -15.19
C SER A 410 -20.86 2.17 -13.99
N GLU A 411 -21.85 1.51 -13.40
CA GLU A 411 -22.60 1.93 -12.24
C GLU A 411 -23.04 0.68 -11.47
N MET A 412 -22.91 0.72 -10.14
CA MET A 412 -23.36 -0.36 -9.24
C MET A 412 -24.57 0.07 -8.41
N GLU A 413 -24.85 1.37 -8.37
CA GLU A 413 -26.02 1.93 -7.72
C GLU A 413 -26.68 2.92 -8.67
N PHE A 414 -27.97 2.75 -8.89
CA PHE A 414 -28.68 3.57 -9.86
C PHE A 414 -30.18 3.63 -9.63
N PRO A 415 -30.82 4.73 -10.05
CA PRO A 415 -32.26 4.75 -10.17
C PRO A 415 -32.74 4.03 -11.45
N ILE A 416 -33.93 3.44 -11.39
CA ILE A 416 -34.64 2.86 -12.53
C ILE A 416 -36.15 3.09 -12.40
N VAL A 417 -36.79 3.44 -13.51
CA VAL A 417 -38.26 3.56 -13.60
C VAL A 417 -38.84 2.20 -13.96
N ASN A 418 -39.99 1.85 -13.38
CA ASN A 418 -40.71 0.61 -13.71
C ASN A 418 -40.99 0.51 -15.22
N GLY A 419 -40.64 -0.63 -15.82
CA GLY A 419 -40.82 -0.91 -17.24
C GLY A 419 -39.71 -0.35 -18.14
N GLN A 420 -38.78 0.45 -17.59
CA GLN A 420 -37.62 0.93 -18.32
C GLN A 420 -36.42 0.02 -18.11
N SER A 421 -35.60 -0.07 -19.16
CA SER A 421 -34.33 -0.79 -19.13
C SER A 421 -33.18 0.19 -18.97
N LYS A 422 -32.23 -0.15 -18.11
CA LYS A 422 -30.95 0.55 -18.01
C LYS A 422 -29.86 -0.27 -18.68
N LEU A 423 -29.08 0.36 -19.54
CA LEU A 423 -27.90 -0.25 -20.13
C LEU A 423 -26.75 -0.16 -19.12
N LEU A 424 -26.17 -1.30 -18.78
CA LEU A 424 -25.07 -1.42 -17.82
C LEU A 424 -23.89 -2.12 -18.48
N ARG A 425 -22.70 -1.71 -18.08
CA ARG A 425 -21.46 -2.45 -18.30
C ARG A 425 -20.96 -2.95 -16.95
N LEU A 426 -20.99 -4.27 -16.76
CA LEU A 426 -20.58 -4.91 -15.51
C LEU A 426 -19.58 -6.03 -15.78
N PRO A 427 -18.65 -6.30 -14.85
CA PRO A 427 -17.85 -7.52 -14.86
C PRO A 427 -18.71 -8.76 -14.94
N THR A 428 -18.20 -9.80 -15.59
CA THR A 428 -18.86 -11.10 -15.58
C THR A 428 -18.90 -11.68 -14.16
N GLY A 429 -20.06 -12.18 -13.75
CA GLY A 429 -20.22 -12.70 -12.40
C GLY A 429 -21.66 -12.73 -11.91
N ASP A 430 -21.82 -13.16 -10.66
CA ASP A 430 -23.11 -13.12 -9.96
C ASP A 430 -23.14 -11.90 -9.04
N TYR A 431 -24.32 -11.29 -8.92
CA TYR A 431 -24.54 -10.07 -8.15
C TYR A 431 -25.74 -10.25 -7.25
N LYS A 432 -25.60 -9.82 -6.00
CA LYS A 432 -26.73 -9.59 -5.12
C LYS A 432 -27.32 -8.24 -5.49
N PHE A 433 -28.64 -8.19 -5.72
CA PHE A 433 -29.33 -6.92 -5.92
C PHE A 433 -30.16 -6.58 -4.69
N SER A 434 -30.33 -5.29 -4.46
CA SER A 434 -31.23 -4.71 -3.46
C SER A 434 -32.05 -3.62 -4.12
N ILE A 435 -33.38 -3.67 -3.97
CA ILE A 435 -34.31 -2.69 -4.51
C ILE A 435 -34.86 -1.87 -3.36
N THR A 436 -34.72 -0.56 -3.46
CA THR A 436 -35.27 0.42 -2.54
C THR A 436 -36.31 1.27 -3.24
N GLN A 437 -37.42 1.52 -2.56
CA GLN A 437 -38.49 2.37 -3.05
C GLN A 437 -38.18 3.84 -2.72
N LEU A 438 -38.20 4.73 -3.72
CA LEU A 438 -38.06 6.17 -3.51
C LEU A 438 -39.45 6.79 -3.37
N ASN A 439 -39.85 7.08 -2.13
CA ASN A 439 -41.18 7.62 -1.79
C ASN A 439 -41.28 9.17 -1.83
N GLY A 440 -40.20 9.86 -2.22
CA GLY A 440 -40.17 11.32 -2.29
C GLY A 440 -40.69 11.90 -3.62
N PRO A 441 -41.27 13.10 -3.64
CA PRO A 441 -41.67 13.80 -4.87
C PRO A 441 -40.48 14.27 -5.73
N PHE A 442 -39.26 14.27 -5.18
CA PHE A 442 -38.02 14.69 -5.85
C PHE A 442 -36.87 13.70 -5.57
N SER A 443 -36.02 13.44 -6.56
CA SER A 443 -34.80 12.64 -6.41
C SER A 443 -33.68 13.36 -5.65
N GLU A 444 -33.82 14.66 -5.37
CA GLU A 444 -32.82 15.52 -4.74
C GLU A 444 -32.98 15.66 -3.21
N GLU A 445 -34.09 15.20 -2.63
CA GLU A 445 -34.25 15.10 -1.16
C GLU A 445 -33.50 13.85 -0.69
N MET A 446 -32.19 14.01 -0.46
CA MET A 446 -31.32 12.95 0.05
C MET A 446 -31.90 12.37 1.34
N PHE A 447 -32.11 11.05 1.30
CA PHE A 447 -32.17 10.11 2.42
C PHE A 447 -32.01 10.74 3.82
N THR A 448 -33.11 10.94 4.53
CA THR A 448 -33.04 11.02 6.00
C THR A 448 -32.58 9.65 6.51
N THR A 449 -31.69 9.62 7.49
CA THR A 449 -31.01 8.43 8.07
C THR A 449 -31.93 7.40 8.75
N GLU A 450 -33.23 7.43 8.49
CA GLU A 450 -34.15 6.36 8.86
C GLU A 450 -33.83 5.13 8.00
N GLU A 451 -33.80 3.94 8.61
CA GLU A 451 -33.41 2.69 7.95
C GLU A 451 -34.19 2.50 6.65
N ILE A 452 -33.48 2.65 5.53
CA ILE A 452 -33.99 2.38 4.21
C ILE A 452 -34.09 0.86 4.07
N ILE A 453 -35.26 0.31 4.38
CA ILE A 453 -35.50 -1.13 4.27
C ILE A 453 -35.69 -1.45 2.78
N PRO A 454 -34.84 -2.32 2.19
CA PRO A 454 -35.03 -2.73 0.82
C PRO A 454 -36.32 -3.54 0.68
N ILE A 455 -37.12 -3.21 -0.32
CA ILE A 455 -38.39 -3.89 -0.61
C ILE A 455 -38.18 -5.24 -1.26
N SER A 456 -37.01 -5.47 -1.88
CA SER A 456 -36.65 -6.76 -2.47
C SER A 456 -35.15 -6.96 -2.49
N ILE A 457 -34.73 -8.20 -2.25
CA ILE A 457 -33.34 -8.63 -2.32
C ILE A 457 -33.31 -9.95 -3.08
N GLY A 458 -32.39 -10.06 -4.04
CA GLY A 458 -32.19 -11.32 -4.76
C GLY A 458 -30.81 -11.41 -5.39
N GLN A 459 -30.70 -12.31 -6.36
CA GLN A 459 -29.45 -12.57 -7.06
C GLN A 459 -29.70 -12.56 -8.57
N VAL A 460 -28.72 -12.04 -9.31
CA VAL A 460 -28.71 -12.03 -10.77
C VAL A 460 -27.35 -12.48 -11.30
N SER A 461 -27.35 -13.11 -12.47
CA SER A 461 -26.13 -13.56 -13.13
C SER A 461 -25.85 -12.74 -14.39
N TRP A 462 -24.64 -12.20 -14.49
CA TRP A 462 -24.16 -11.36 -15.60
C TRP A 462 -23.08 -12.10 -16.39
N LYS A 463 -23.45 -13.20 -17.06
CA LYS A 463 -22.46 -14.11 -17.69
C LYS A 463 -22.68 -14.34 -19.20
N THR A 464 -23.88 -14.09 -19.69
CA THR A 464 -24.24 -14.36 -21.09
C THR A 464 -23.76 -13.25 -22.02
N ASN A 465 -23.49 -13.56 -23.29
CA ASN A 465 -23.20 -12.54 -24.29
C ASN A 465 -24.43 -11.64 -24.46
N ARG A 466 -24.31 -10.35 -24.14
CA ARG A 466 -25.41 -9.36 -23.99
C ARG A 466 -26.44 -9.75 -22.92
N PRO A 467 -26.10 -9.65 -21.62
CA PRO A 467 -27.03 -9.96 -20.53
C PRO A 467 -28.33 -9.15 -20.65
N HIS A 468 -29.47 -9.79 -20.42
CA HIS A 468 -30.77 -9.13 -20.35
C HIS A 468 -31.50 -9.65 -19.12
N LEU A 469 -31.42 -8.90 -18.03
CA LEU A 469 -32.01 -9.27 -16.75
C LEU A 469 -33.32 -8.55 -16.55
N VAL A 470 -34.37 -9.31 -16.25
CA VAL A 470 -35.70 -8.76 -15.91
C VAL A 470 -36.09 -9.25 -14.53
N ILE A 471 -36.20 -8.32 -13.57
CA ILE A 471 -36.78 -8.61 -12.26
C ILE A 471 -38.29 -8.46 -12.38
N LYS A 472 -39.00 -9.59 -12.24
CA LYS A 472 -40.47 -9.69 -12.35
C LYS A 472 -41.19 -9.94 -11.03
N ASN A 473 -40.46 -10.51 -10.07
CA ASN A 473 -40.97 -10.83 -8.74
C ASN A 473 -40.11 -10.06 -7.75
N TRP A 474 -40.76 -9.41 -6.79
CA TRP A 474 -40.09 -8.61 -5.77
C TRP A 474 -40.54 -8.94 -4.37
#